data_AF-A0A7K1C330-F1
#
_entry.id   AF-A0A7K1C330-F1
#
_cell.length_a   1.000
_cell.length_b   1.000
_cell.length_c   1.000
_cell.angle_alpha   90.00
_cell.angle_beta   90.00
_cell.angle_gamma   90.00
#
_symmetry.space_group_name_H-M   'P 1'
#
loop_
_entity.id
_entity.type
_entity.pdbx_description
1 polymer ?
#
loop_
_entity_poly.entity_id
_entity_poly.type
_entity_poly.pdbx_seq_one_letter_code
_entity_poly.pdbx_strand_id
1 'polypeptide(L)'
;MVRAHGARGLVAILFALLTAAIPVGTTGTIAGATTSNPVEIGLIVPIIADAGDGFFLDADELDAAAAPGGEWFVLTEMAKNHGLTVVLDTRIVASIDELGLAVPESVSRWLAEVELLDPLHLPWGNPDLWALAIASERVFDAETVAALSGVSPRELVVWPSGDVSRKNSLRTLYEWGYSKALVSDSAGTGGISRALSDELAPLVSPDSTVSATAGAESLRGSLSQNAVLTLPRNPESFDAKRAADVVDELSEMGVTFSTVAPTSTLDNVTLSDVGAVPPLLAEALEAVNSDEELVAAITADRDELLANRLRGVMVLSRDLSAPRFDTAAQLFVADTSWLSSVVSISLASEYTVLSNAADVPLSVSNNSDALVTVLVKVRATSAIVQVDTPIVAVTIEPRSNVRIEVPISTVANGRTMLVASLVSESGEAIGGEVTLPVTVQAEWEAVTLVIFGGVVVTILAIGARRTVRRRRAVS
;
A
#
# COMPACT_ATOMS: atom_id res chain seq x y z
N MET A 1 87.91 -10.01 -17.26
CA MET A 1 86.77 -9.69 -18.14
C MET A 1 85.57 -9.40 -17.26
N VAL A 2 85.32 -8.12 -16.98
CA VAL A 2 84.16 -7.58 -16.26
C VAL A 2 83.79 -6.29 -16.99
N ARG A 3 82.49 -6.07 -17.25
CA ARG A 3 81.97 -4.93 -18.03
C ARG A 3 81.04 -4.10 -17.16
N ALA A 4 81.22 -2.79 -17.25
CA ALA A 4 80.45 -1.72 -16.60
C ALA A 4 79.25 -1.25 -17.43
N HIS A 5 78.23 -0.64 -16.80
CA HIS A 5 77.84 0.79 -16.98
C HIS A 5 76.45 1.13 -16.39
N GLY A 6 76.40 2.28 -15.68
CA GLY A 6 75.30 3.26 -15.63
C GLY A 6 74.17 3.03 -14.61
N ALA A 7 73.51 4.03 -14.01
CA ALA A 7 73.70 5.49 -13.92
C ALA A 7 72.62 6.06 -12.96
N ARG A 8 72.99 7.11 -12.18
CA ARG A 8 72.15 8.25 -11.68
C ARG A 8 71.01 7.93 -10.69
N GLY A 9 70.78 8.63 -9.59
CA GLY A 9 71.21 9.95 -9.10
C GLY A 9 70.02 10.56 -8.35
N LEU A 10 70.01 10.46 -7.01
CA LEU A 10 68.99 11.03 -6.12
C LEU A 10 69.15 12.56 -6.08
N VAL A 11 68.09 13.32 -6.39
CA VAL A 11 68.05 14.78 -6.24
C VAL A 11 67.04 15.12 -5.14
N ALA A 12 67.55 15.68 -4.05
CA ALA A 12 66.79 16.32 -2.99
C ALA A 12 66.38 17.72 -3.44
N ILE A 13 65.09 18.06 -3.32
CA ILE A 13 64.58 19.42 -3.59
C ILE A 13 64.35 20.10 -2.24
N LEU A 14 65.26 21.03 -1.94
CA LEU A 14 65.23 22.00 -0.86
C LEU A 14 64.54 23.26 -1.39
N PHE A 15 63.39 23.65 -0.84
CA PHE A 15 62.76 24.94 -1.16
C PHE A 15 63.18 26.02 -0.16
N ALA A 16 63.63 27.14 -0.70
CA ALA A 16 64.33 28.21 -0.01
C ALA A 16 63.42 29.05 0.90
N LEU A 17 63.90 29.32 2.12
CA LEU A 17 63.50 30.49 2.91
C LEU A 17 64.01 31.75 2.20
N LEU A 18 63.10 32.65 1.82
CA LEU A 18 63.44 34.02 1.46
C LEU A 18 62.88 34.96 2.54
N THR A 19 63.78 35.44 3.40
CA THR A 19 63.56 36.61 4.26
C THR A 19 63.71 37.87 3.42
N ALA A 20 62.60 38.58 3.18
CA ALA A 20 62.61 39.95 2.69
C ALA A 20 62.02 40.87 3.77
N ALA A 21 62.79 41.89 4.11
CA ALA A 21 62.50 42.86 5.15
C ALA A 21 61.30 43.76 4.83
N ILE A 22 60.65 44.19 5.90
CA ILE A 22 59.49 45.08 5.99
C ILE A 22 59.78 46.47 5.38
N PRO A 23 58.90 47.03 4.54
CA PRO A 23 58.63 48.46 4.54
C PRO A 23 57.36 48.72 5.36
N VAL A 24 57.51 49.47 6.45
CA VAL A 24 56.38 50.06 7.18
C VAL A 24 55.77 51.11 6.25
N GLY A 25 54.65 50.77 5.64
CA GLY A 25 53.77 51.68 4.90
C GLY A 25 52.38 51.59 5.53
N THR A 26 52.02 52.63 6.25
CA THR A 26 50.70 52.84 6.85
C THR A 26 49.61 52.99 5.78
N THR A 27 48.39 52.60 6.15
CA THR A 27 47.10 52.76 5.43
C THR A 27 46.90 51.92 4.16
N GLY A 28 46.30 50.74 4.32
CA GLY A 28 45.64 49.97 3.26
C GLY A 28 44.33 49.41 3.80
N THR A 29 43.23 49.89 3.25
CA THR A 29 41.83 49.53 3.48
C THR A 29 41.60 48.04 3.77
N ILE A 30 40.81 47.77 4.80
CA ILE A 30 40.17 46.47 5.04
C ILE A 30 39.49 46.08 3.72
N ALA A 31 39.99 45.05 3.05
CA ALA A 31 39.30 44.46 1.93
C ALA A 31 37.91 44.08 2.44
N GLY A 32 36.89 44.74 1.89
CA GLY A 32 35.51 44.46 2.24
C GLY A 32 35.29 42.96 2.16
N ALA A 33 34.62 42.42 3.18
CA ALA A 33 34.00 41.12 3.06
C ALA A 33 33.26 41.12 1.72
N THR A 34 33.77 40.39 0.74
CA THR A 34 32.98 40.02 -0.43
C THR A 34 31.81 39.27 0.17
N THR A 35 30.68 39.95 0.28
CA THR A 35 29.39 39.31 0.49
C THR A 35 29.24 38.41 -0.73
N SER A 36 29.67 37.14 -0.60
CA SER A 36 29.31 36.12 -1.57
C SER A 36 27.80 36.22 -1.68
N ASN A 37 27.29 36.43 -2.88
CA ASN A 37 25.84 36.45 -3.07
C ASN A 37 25.27 35.18 -2.41
N PRO A 38 24.17 35.30 -1.63
CA PRO A 38 23.52 34.13 -1.05
C PRO A 38 23.22 33.16 -2.18
N VAL A 39 23.52 31.87 -1.97
CA VAL A 39 23.17 30.84 -2.95
C VAL A 39 21.74 30.44 -2.66
N GLU A 40 20.86 30.69 -3.62
CA GLU A 40 19.44 30.32 -3.52
C GLU A 40 19.23 28.94 -4.15
N ILE A 41 18.54 28.04 -3.45
CA ILE A 41 18.25 26.68 -3.92
C ILE A 41 16.79 26.31 -3.64
N GLY A 42 16.27 25.31 -4.34
CA GLY A 42 15.03 24.64 -3.98
C GLY A 42 15.31 23.37 -3.19
N LEU A 43 14.56 23.11 -2.13
CA LEU A 43 14.61 21.86 -1.39
C LEU A 43 13.22 21.27 -1.25
N ILE A 44 13.09 20.01 -1.66
CA ILE A 44 11.86 19.22 -1.57
C ILE A 44 11.92 18.33 -0.34
N VAL A 45 10.87 18.39 0.48
CA VAL A 45 10.70 17.66 1.74
C VAL A 45 9.60 16.62 1.55
N PRO A 46 9.94 15.33 1.41
CA PRO A 46 8.97 14.24 1.35
C PRO A 46 8.41 13.94 2.73
N ILE A 47 7.09 14.05 2.86
CA ILE A 47 6.33 13.45 3.94
C ILE A 47 5.56 12.28 3.34
N ILE A 48 6.18 11.10 3.40
CA ILE A 48 5.69 9.87 2.78
C ILE A 48 5.60 8.80 3.88
N ALA A 49 4.52 8.03 3.86
CA ALA A 49 4.34 6.94 4.80
C ALA A 49 5.42 5.87 4.60
N ASP A 50 5.80 5.17 5.68
CA ASP A 50 6.57 3.93 5.53
C ASP A 50 5.81 2.98 4.59
N ALA A 51 6.54 2.17 3.82
CA ALA A 51 5.89 1.16 3.01
C ALA A 51 5.00 0.23 3.87
N GLY A 52 5.49 -0.20 5.03
CA GLY A 52 4.74 -1.09 5.94
C GLY A 52 4.12 -2.28 5.20
N ASP A 53 2.84 -2.53 5.44
CA ASP A 53 2.00 -3.50 4.71
C ASP A 53 1.37 -2.93 3.42
N GLY A 54 1.56 -1.64 3.15
CA GLY A 54 1.02 -0.91 2.01
C GLY A 54 -0.43 -0.42 2.15
N PHE A 55 -1.09 -0.66 3.29
CA PHE A 55 -2.49 -0.31 3.55
C PHE A 55 -2.64 0.97 4.37
N PHE A 56 -3.84 1.28 4.84
CA PHE A 56 -4.05 2.44 5.71
C PHE A 56 -3.16 2.37 6.95
N LEU A 57 -2.65 3.53 7.37
CA LEU A 57 -1.93 3.67 8.62
C LEU A 57 -2.91 3.66 9.79
N ASP A 58 -2.53 3.03 10.89
CA ASP A 58 -3.33 3.04 12.10
C ASP A 58 -3.16 4.33 12.92
N ALA A 59 -3.99 4.50 13.96
CA ALA A 59 -3.97 5.70 14.78
C ALA A 59 -2.65 5.88 15.56
N ASP A 60 -2.00 4.79 15.96
CA ASP A 60 -0.76 4.83 16.74
C ASP A 60 0.42 5.21 15.82
N GLU A 61 0.46 4.67 14.60
CA GLU A 61 1.44 5.04 13.56
C GLU A 61 1.35 6.53 13.21
N LEU A 62 0.12 7.03 12.97
CA LEU A 62 -0.12 8.44 12.68
C LEU A 62 0.25 9.34 13.86
N ASP A 63 -0.15 8.98 15.09
CA ASP A 63 0.18 9.75 16.30
C ASP A 63 1.69 9.84 16.51
N ALA A 64 2.39 8.72 16.39
CA ALA A 64 3.85 8.67 16.58
C ALA A 64 4.60 9.58 15.60
N ALA A 65 4.17 9.65 14.34
CA ALA A 65 4.81 10.46 13.32
C ALA A 65 4.44 11.96 13.40
N ALA A 66 3.19 12.27 13.76
CA ALA A 66 2.65 13.64 13.79
C ALA A 66 2.82 14.36 15.14
N ALA A 67 3.00 13.63 16.24
CA ALA A 67 3.19 14.23 17.57
C ALA A 67 4.48 15.08 17.64
N PRO A 68 4.58 16.04 18.59
CA PRO A 68 5.77 16.86 18.74
C PRO A 68 7.05 16.01 18.89
N GLY A 69 7.99 16.19 17.96
CA GLY A 69 9.23 15.43 17.87
C GLY A 69 9.17 14.16 17.01
N GLY A 70 7.98 13.77 16.54
CA GLY A 70 7.80 12.78 15.49
C GLY A 70 8.35 13.26 14.15
N GLU A 71 8.60 12.33 13.23
CA GLU A 71 9.29 12.62 11.97
C GLU A 71 8.54 13.66 11.12
N TRP A 72 7.23 13.50 10.93
CA TRP A 72 6.44 14.42 10.11
C TRP A 72 6.31 15.79 10.75
N PHE A 73 6.22 15.85 12.09
CA PHE A 73 6.27 17.10 12.83
C PHE A 73 7.57 17.85 12.56
N VAL A 74 8.72 17.18 12.70
CA VAL A 74 10.05 17.78 12.47
C VAL A 74 10.19 18.28 11.03
N LEU A 75 9.76 17.48 10.05
CA LEU A 75 9.82 17.86 8.64
C LEU A 75 8.92 19.05 8.31
N THR A 76 7.73 19.12 8.92
CA THR A 76 6.79 20.23 8.74
C THR A 76 7.34 21.52 9.35
N GLU A 77 7.91 21.46 10.55
CA GLU A 77 8.52 22.63 11.18
C GLU A 77 9.76 23.12 10.41
N MET A 78 10.62 22.19 9.96
CA MET A 78 11.74 22.53 9.09
C MET A 78 11.26 23.22 7.80
N ALA A 79 10.23 22.67 7.14
CA ALA A 79 9.67 23.25 5.93
C ALA A 79 9.08 24.65 6.17
N LYS A 80 8.34 24.82 7.28
CA LYS A 80 7.77 26.11 7.68
C LYS A 80 8.84 27.16 7.97
N ASN A 81 9.89 26.78 8.69
CA ASN A 81 10.94 27.71 9.12
C ASN A 81 11.80 28.21 7.96
N HIS A 82 11.99 27.38 6.93
CA HIS A 82 12.86 27.70 5.79
C HIS A 82 12.10 27.96 4.48
N GLY A 83 10.76 27.86 4.47
CA GLY A 83 9.95 28.07 3.26
C GLY A 83 10.18 26.99 2.20
N LEU A 84 10.30 25.73 2.63
CA LEU A 84 10.60 24.60 1.75
C LEU A 84 9.34 24.04 1.08
N THR A 85 9.52 23.29 0.00
CA THR A 85 8.41 22.61 -0.70
C THR A 85 8.12 21.29 -0.03
N VAL A 86 6.92 21.12 0.50
CA VAL A 86 6.45 19.84 1.02
C VAL A 86 5.78 19.05 -0.09
N VAL A 87 6.08 17.76 -0.16
CA VAL A 87 5.34 16.80 -0.98
C VAL A 87 4.74 15.77 -0.04
N LEU A 88 3.42 15.58 -0.14
CA LEU A 88 2.64 14.82 0.83
C LEU A 88 2.00 13.60 0.18
N ASP A 89 2.29 12.43 0.73
CA ASP A 89 1.66 11.18 0.33
C ASP A 89 0.17 11.16 0.70
N THR A 90 -0.70 11.03 -0.30
CA THR A 90 -2.16 10.97 -0.08
C THR A 90 -2.60 9.74 0.73
N ARG A 91 -1.77 8.70 0.85
CA ARG A 91 -2.02 7.58 1.78
C ARG A 91 -2.19 8.06 3.22
N ILE A 92 -1.42 9.08 3.61
CA ILE A 92 -1.51 9.67 4.96
C ILE A 92 -2.88 10.32 5.15
N VAL A 93 -3.27 11.19 4.22
CA VAL A 93 -4.57 11.89 4.27
C VAL A 93 -5.73 10.89 4.24
N ALA A 94 -5.68 9.91 3.34
CA ALA A 94 -6.70 8.87 3.25
C ALA A 94 -6.79 8.00 4.51
N SER A 95 -5.68 7.76 5.21
CA SER A 95 -5.68 7.06 6.51
C SER A 95 -6.32 7.88 7.62
N ILE A 96 -6.08 9.19 7.62
CA ILE A 96 -6.74 10.12 8.55
C ILE A 96 -8.26 10.12 8.30
N ASP A 97 -8.67 10.19 7.03
CA ASP A 97 -10.08 10.18 6.65
C ASP A 97 -10.80 8.88 7.07
N GLU A 98 -10.14 7.72 6.86
CA GLU A 98 -10.69 6.40 7.22
C GLU A 98 -10.86 6.25 8.75
N LEU A 99 -9.98 6.83 9.57
CA LEU A 99 -10.13 6.84 11.03
C LEU A 99 -11.31 7.70 11.50
N GLY A 100 -11.67 8.75 10.76
CA GLY A 100 -12.78 9.65 11.06
C GLY A 100 -12.72 10.23 12.48
N LEU A 101 -13.64 9.81 13.36
CA LEU A 101 -13.69 10.31 14.75
C LEU A 101 -12.60 9.73 15.66
N ALA A 102 -11.87 8.70 15.21
CA ALA A 102 -10.78 8.08 15.96
C ALA A 102 -9.43 8.78 15.75
N VAL A 103 -9.36 9.83 14.91
CA VAL A 103 -8.11 10.54 14.62
C VAL A 103 -7.54 11.18 15.89
N PRO A 104 -6.25 10.94 16.22
CA PRO A 104 -5.58 11.59 17.34
C PRO A 104 -5.52 13.13 17.20
N GLU A 105 -5.51 13.84 18.33
CA GLU A 105 -5.48 15.32 18.34
C GLU A 105 -4.18 15.89 17.74
N SER A 106 -3.05 15.21 17.98
CA SER A 106 -1.74 15.49 17.38
C SER A 106 -1.81 15.50 15.85
N VAL A 107 -2.44 14.47 15.27
CA VAL A 107 -2.59 14.25 13.84
C VAL A 107 -3.48 15.32 13.23
N SER A 108 -4.62 15.63 13.86
CA SER A 108 -5.52 16.70 13.40
C SER A 108 -4.83 18.07 13.39
N ARG A 109 -4.03 18.36 14.43
CA ARG A 109 -3.25 19.60 14.52
C ARG A 109 -2.17 19.66 13.45
N TRP A 110 -1.41 18.58 13.30
CA TRP A 110 -0.35 18.48 12.31
C TRP A 110 -0.89 18.62 10.89
N LEU A 111 -2.01 17.98 10.56
CA LEU A 111 -2.65 18.09 9.25
C LEU A 111 -3.00 19.55 8.93
N ALA A 112 -3.61 20.26 9.89
CA ALA A 112 -3.93 21.68 9.73
C ALA A 112 -2.67 22.56 9.54
N GLU A 113 -1.53 22.18 10.10
CA GLU A 113 -0.26 22.90 9.95
C GLU A 113 0.40 22.62 8.60
N VAL A 114 0.46 21.35 8.17
CA VAL A 114 1.09 20.99 6.89
C VAL A 114 0.27 21.51 5.70
N GLU A 115 -1.06 21.57 5.80
CA GLU A 115 -1.92 22.14 4.75
C GLU A 115 -1.66 23.64 4.53
N LEU A 116 -1.23 24.39 5.56
CA LEU A 116 -0.85 25.80 5.40
C LEU A 116 0.40 25.99 4.54
N LEU A 117 1.18 24.93 4.32
CA LEU A 117 2.35 24.93 3.44
C LEU A 117 1.99 24.66 1.97
N ASP A 118 0.70 24.46 1.64
CA ASP A 118 0.21 24.13 0.29
C ASP A 118 0.99 22.95 -0.34
N PRO A 119 0.98 21.76 0.31
CA PRO A 119 1.83 20.65 -0.10
C PRO A 119 1.43 20.12 -1.48
N LEU A 120 2.42 19.67 -2.25
CA LEU A 120 2.15 18.95 -3.50
C LEU A 120 1.72 17.52 -3.16
N HIS A 121 0.51 17.14 -3.55
CA HIS A 121 -0.02 15.81 -3.28
C HIS A 121 0.59 14.75 -4.20
N LEU A 122 1.31 13.79 -3.61
CA LEU A 122 1.81 12.60 -4.28
C LEU A 122 0.74 11.51 -4.29
N PRO A 123 0.70 10.63 -5.29
CA PRO A 123 -0.21 9.50 -5.26
C PRO A 123 0.03 8.57 -4.07
N TRP A 124 -0.95 7.74 -3.74
CA TRP A 124 -0.88 6.76 -2.66
C TRP A 124 0.46 6.00 -2.66
N GLY A 125 1.28 6.20 -1.63
CA GLY A 125 2.56 5.53 -1.47
C GLY A 125 3.63 5.96 -2.46
N ASN A 126 3.44 7.06 -3.20
CA ASN A 126 4.33 7.60 -4.23
C ASN A 126 4.97 6.53 -5.14
N PRO A 127 4.18 5.79 -5.95
CA PRO A 127 4.67 4.71 -6.79
C PRO A 127 5.67 5.19 -7.85
N ASP A 128 6.57 4.30 -8.26
CA ASP A 128 7.34 4.51 -9.50
C ASP A 128 6.47 4.11 -10.72
N LEU A 129 5.67 5.07 -11.18
CA LEU A 129 4.80 4.88 -12.34
C LEU A 129 5.57 4.57 -13.64
N TRP A 130 6.84 4.93 -13.75
CA TRP A 130 7.66 4.52 -14.91
C TRP A 130 7.98 3.04 -14.85
N ALA A 131 8.38 2.55 -13.68
CA ALA A 131 8.63 1.13 -13.51
C ALA A 131 7.36 0.30 -13.75
N LEU A 132 6.22 0.73 -13.21
CA LEU A 132 4.92 0.08 -13.45
C LEU A 132 4.57 0.03 -14.94
N ALA A 133 4.71 1.15 -15.66
CA ALA A 133 4.44 1.25 -17.09
C ALA A 133 5.37 0.39 -17.97
N ILE A 134 6.59 0.13 -17.51
CA ILE A 134 7.56 -0.71 -18.25
C ILE A 134 7.36 -2.20 -17.91
N ALA A 135 6.94 -2.49 -16.67
CA ALA A 135 6.82 -3.85 -16.15
C ALA A 135 5.58 -4.60 -16.66
N SER A 136 4.52 -3.89 -17.03
CA SER A 136 3.24 -4.47 -17.45
C SER A 136 2.51 -3.59 -18.47
N GLU A 137 1.59 -4.20 -19.21
CA GLU A 137 0.63 -3.47 -20.07
C GLU A 137 -0.51 -2.83 -19.25
N ARG A 138 -0.64 -3.15 -17.96
CA ARG A 138 -1.62 -2.52 -17.07
C ARG A 138 -1.38 -1.01 -17.00
N VAL A 139 -2.42 -0.26 -17.31
CA VAL A 139 -2.41 1.20 -17.27
C VAL A 139 -2.73 1.66 -15.86
N PHE A 140 -1.86 2.50 -15.30
CA PHE A 140 -2.11 3.25 -14.07
C PHE A 140 -2.34 4.70 -14.46
N ASP A 141 -3.49 4.99 -15.05
CA ASP A 141 -3.81 6.34 -15.50
C ASP A 141 -4.12 7.29 -14.34
N ALA A 142 -4.15 8.58 -14.64
CA ALA A 142 -4.36 9.62 -13.66
C ALA A 142 -5.73 9.53 -12.97
N GLU A 143 -6.77 9.02 -13.64
CA GLU A 143 -8.08 8.83 -13.01
C GLU A 143 -8.07 7.68 -12.01
N THR A 144 -7.55 6.52 -12.43
CA THR A 144 -7.44 5.32 -11.59
C THR A 144 -6.59 5.61 -10.35
N VAL A 145 -5.41 6.20 -10.55
CA VAL A 145 -4.49 6.50 -9.45
C VAL A 145 -5.05 7.59 -8.52
N ALA A 146 -5.79 8.57 -9.06
CA ALA A 146 -6.46 9.57 -8.24
C ALA A 146 -7.60 8.97 -7.41
N ALA A 147 -8.40 8.07 -7.98
CA ALA A 147 -9.43 7.34 -7.25
C ALA A 147 -8.84 6.51 -6.10
N LEU A 148 -7.76 5.76 -6.35
CA LEU A 148 -7.04 5.01 -5.31
C LEU A 148 -6.45 5.92 -4.23
N SER A 149 -6.11 7.16 -4.60
CA SER A 149 -5.51 8.17 -3.72
C SER A 149 -6.54 9.04 -2.98
N GLY A 150 -7.83 8.98 -3.33
CA GLY A 150 -8.87 9.80 -2.72
C GLY A 150 -8.82 11.29 -3.09
N VAL A 151 -8.15 11.66 -4.18
CA VAL A 151 -7.97 13.07 -4.61
C VAL A 151 -8.37 13.26 -6.08
N SER A 152 -8.36 14.50 -6.58
CA SER A 152 -8.61 14.73 -8.01
C SER A 152 -7.35 14.48 -8.86
N PRO A 153 -7.48 14.03 -10.13
CA PRO A 153 -6.35 13.82 -11.02
C PRO A 153 -5.47 15.06 -11.28
N ARG A 154 -6.03 16.26 -11.09
CA ARG A 154 -5.32 17.55 -11.30
C ARG A 154 -4.48 17.98 -10.10
N GLU A 155 -4.79 17.45 -8.92
CA GLU A 155 -4.04 17.70 -7.69
C GLU A 155 -2.79 16.83 -7.61
N LEU A 156 -2.83 15.64 -8.22
CA LEU A 156 -1.71 14.72 -8.23
C LEU A 156 -0.46 15.30 -8.91
N VAL A 157 0.66 15.15 -8.22
CA VAL A 157 2.01 15.37 -8.72
C VAL A 157 2.73 14.04 -8.69
N VAL A 158 3.09 13.52 -9.86
CA VAL A 158 3.83 12.26 -9.93
C VAL A 158 5.32 12.51 -9.71
N TRP A 159 5.96 11.65 -8.93
CA TRP A 159 7.38 11.76 -8.66
C TRP A 159 8.10 10.41 -8.75
N PRO A 160 8.25 9.88 -9.99
CA PRO A 160 8.84 8.57 -10.23
C PRO A 160 10.25 8.46 -9.70
N SER A 161 10.69 7.25 -9.33
CA SER A 161 12.00 7.06 -8.71
C SER A 161 13.14 7.55 -9.61
N GLY A 162 12.97 7.35 -10.91
CA GLY A 162 14.03 7.55 -11.89
C GLY A 162 15.15 6.52 -11.80
N ASP A 163 15.00 5.49 -10.97
CA ASP A 163 15.85 4.29 -11.00
C ASP A 163 15.55 3.44 -12.22
N VAL A 164 14.30 3.46 -12.69
CA VAL A 164 13.90 2.85 -13.96
C VAL A 164 13.24 3.92 -14.83
N SER A 165 13.75 4.11 -16.05
CA SER A 165 13.15 5.02 -17.03
C SER A 165 13.49 4.63 -18.46
N ARG A 166 12.67 5.11 -19.40
CA ARG A 166 12.87 5.01 -20.84
C ARG A 166 12.69 6.37 -21.49
N LYS A 167 13.21 6.54 -22.71
CA LYS A 167 13.09 7.78 -23.49
C LYS A 167 11.70 8.41 -23.54
N ASN A 168 10.65 7.60 -23.58
CA ASN A 168 9.26 8.02 -23.67
C ASN A 168 8.51 8.04 -22.33
N SER A 169 9.14 7.71 -21.19
CA SER A 169 8.42 7.55 -19.92
C SER A 169 7.64 8.79 -19.48
N LEU A 170 8.15 10.01 -19.72
CA LEU A 170 7.39 11.24 -19.46
C LEU A 170 6.17 11.38 -20.37
N ARG A 171 6.33 11.07 -21.66
CA ARG A 171 5.21 11.05 -22.61
C ARG A 171 4.16 10.02 -22.22
N THR A 172 4.57 8.84 -21.75
CA THR A 172 3.65 7.82 -21.25
C THR A 172 2.80 8.36 -20.11
N LEU A 173 3.38 9.09 -19.15
CA LEU A 173 2.61 9.74 -18.08
C LEU A 173 1.64 10.80 -18.64
N TYR A 174 2.07 11.61 -19.61
CA TYR A 174 1.17 12.56 -20.28
C TYR A 174 0.00 11.87 -20.98
N GLU A 175 0.26 10.77 -21.71
CA GLU A 175 -0.76 9.96 -22.39
C GLU A 175 -1.71 9.28 -21.40
N TRP A 176 -1.21 8.96 -20.20
CA TRP A 176 -1.98 8.47 -19.06
C TRP A 176 -2.73 9.58 -18.30
N GLY A 177 -2.72 10.82 -18.80
CA GLY A 177 -3.52 11.91 -18.26
C GLY A 177 -2.88 12.70 -17.12
N TYR A 178 -1.63 12.41 -16.75
CA TYR A 178 -0.91 13.19 -15.76
C TYR A 178 -0.53 14.57 -16.31
N SER A 179 -0.62 15.59 -15.46
CA SER A 179 -0.38 16.99 -15.85
C SER A 179 0.78 17.67 -15.13
N LYS A 180 1.24 17.09 -14.02
CA LYS A 180 2.31 17.64 -13.18
C LYS A 180 3.26 16.52 -12.77
N ALA A 181 4.57 16.75 -12.89
CA ALA A 181 5.57 15.83 -12.39
C ALA A 181 6.74 16.55 -11.71
N LEU A 182 7.36 15.87 -10.75
CA LEU A 182 8.68 16.19 -10.25
C LEU A 182 9.68 15.24 -10.93
N VAL A 183 10.68 15.80 -11.60
CA VAL A 183 11.58 15.03 -12.47
C VAL A 183 13.02 15.45 -12.19
N SER A 184 13.94 14.49 -12.15
CA SER A 184 15.37 14.78 -11.97
C SER A 184 16.04 15.30 -13.23
N ASP A 185 17.19 15.95 -13.07
CA ASP A 185 18.03 16.58 -14.11
C ASP A 185 18.47 15.63 -15.24
N SER A 186 18.43 14.31 -15.04
CA SER A 186 18.60 13.31 -16.10
C SER A 186 17.53 13.38 -17.20
N ALA A 187 16.48 14.18 -17.01
CA ALA A 187 15.41 14.42 -17.96
C ALA A 187 15.60 15.62 -18.89
N GLY A 188 16.55 16.51 -18.62
CA GLY A 188 16.78 17.69 -19.44
C GLY A 188 15.77 18.82 -19.18
N THR A 189 16.31 19.94 -18.67
CA THR A 189 15.67 21.24 -18.40
C THR A 189 14.88 21.35 -17.09
N GLY A 190 15.54 21.84 -16.04
CA GLY A 190 14.93 22.32 -14.79
C GLY A 190 14.68 21.28 -13.71
N GLY A 191 15.17 20.05 -13.89
CA GLY A 191 14.92 18.93 -12.97
C GLY A 191 15.73 18.95 -11.68
N ILE A 192 15.21 18.28 -10.66
CA ILE A 192 15.86 17.99 -9.37
C ILE A 192 17.26 17.44 -9.64
N SER A 193 18.30 18.05 -9.06
CA SER A 193 19.67 17.59 -9.26
C SER A 193 19.88 16.23 -8.60
N ARG A 194 20.01 15.18 -9.41
CA ARG A 194 20.25 13.83 -8.90
C ARG A 194 21.60 13.78 -8.18
N ALA A 195 22.63 14.37 -8.77
CA ALA A 195 23.97 14.39 -8.19
C ALA A 195 24.02 15.07 -6.81
N LEU A 196 23.34 16.20 -6.63
CA LEU A 196 23.29 16.88 -5.32
C LEU A 196 22.45 16.12 -4.31
N SER A 197 21.34 15.51 -4.74
CA SER A 197 20.51 14.68 -3.87
C SER A 197 21.24 13.42 -3.40
N ASP A 198 22.06 12.83 -4.28
CA ASP A 198 22.95 11.70 -3.97
C ASP A 198 24.08 12.11 -2.99
N GLU A 199 24.55 13.37 -3.04
CA GLU A 199 25.52 13.91 -2.06
C GLU A 199 24.87 14.17 -0.69
N LEU A 200 23.62 14.64 -0.66
CA LEU A 200 22.86 14.88 0.57
C LEU A 200 22.49 13.59 1.30
N ALA A 201 22.05 12.56 0.56
CA ALA A 201 21.52 11.31 1.12
C ALA A 201 22.39 10.70 2.25
N PRO A 202 23.71 10.50 2.09
CA PRO A 202 24.55 9.95 3.17
C PRO A 202 24.73 10.89 4.37
N LEU A 203 24.47 12.20 4.24
CA LEU A 203 24.59 13.17 5.34
C LEU A 203 23.39 13.10 6.29
N VAL A 204 22.20 12.88 5.71
CA VAL A 204 20.93 12.79 6.43
C VAL A 204 20.54 11.36 6.81
N SER A 205 21.28 10.35 6.34
CA SER A 205 21.06 8.94 6.72
C SER A 205 21.09 8.73 8.25
N PRO A 206 20.26 7.83 8.82
CA PRO A 206 20.26 7.51 10.25
C PRO A 206 21.63 6.99 10.73
N ASP A 207 22.37 6.30 9.86
CA ASP A 207 23.68 5.70 10.16
C ASP A 207 24.85 6.68 9.95
N SER A 208 24.57 7.93 9.60
CA SER A 208 25.60 8.89 9.25
C SER A 208 26.44 9.31 10.45
N THR A 209 27.76 9.22 10.30
CA THR A 209 28.75 9.62 11.32
C THR A 209 29.28 11.04 11.11
N VAL A 210 28.88 11.70 10.03
CA VAL A 210 29.26 13.08 9.70
C VAL A 210 28.40 14.03 10.55
N SER A 211 28.99 15.08 11.13
CA SER A 211 28.20 16.10 11.85
C SER A 211 27.40 16.97 10.85
N ALA A 212 26.28 17.53 11.29
CA ALA A 212 25.45 18.39 10.46
C ALA A 212 26.25 19.56 9.87
N THR A 213 27.05 20.26 10.70
CA THR A 213 27.95 21.35 10.26
C THR A 213 28.92 20.90 9.17
N ALA A 214 29.62 19.78 9.35
CA ALA A 214 30.61 19.30 8.38
C ALA A 214 29.95 18.82 7.08
N GLY A 215 28.77 18.20 7.18
CA GLY A 215 27.96 17.82 6.02
C GLY A 215 27.47 19.04 5.24
N ALA A 216 26.94 20.05 5.94
CA ALA A 216 26.49 21.30 5.36
C ALA A 216 27.65 22.06 4.68
N GLU A 217 28.84 22.12 5.29
CA GLU A 217 30.03 22.72 4.67
C GLU A 217 30.41 22.02 3.35
N SER A 218 30.39 20.68 3.33
CA SER A 218 30.66 19.89 2.12
C SER A 218 29.64 20.20 1.03
N LEU A 219 28.35 20.05 1.36
CA LEU A 219 27.26 20.24 0.41
C LEU A 219 27.24 21.68 -0.12
N ARG A 220 27.47 22.68 0.75
CA ARG A 220 27.53 24.10 0.41
C ARG A 220 28.53 24.41 -0.71
N GLY A 221 29.64 23.67 -0.76
CA GLY A 221 30.67 23.78 -1.79
C GLY A 221 30.22 23.30 -3.17
N SER A 222 29.27 22.37 -3.22
CA SER A 222 28.67 21.81 -4.44
C SER A 222 27.45 22.58 -4.93
N LEU A 223 26.80 23.38 -4.06
CA LEU A 223 25.60 24.13 -4.40
C LEU A 223 25.86 25.23 -5.45
N SER A 224 24.92 25.35 -6.38
CA SER A 224 24.88 26.41 -7.38
C SER A 224 23.54 27.14 -7.34
N GLN A 225 23.49 28.35 -7.90
CA GLN A 225 22.27 29.17 -7.92
C GLN A 225 21.13 28.41 -8.61
N ASN A 226 19.95 28.43 -8.00
CA ASN A 226 18.73 27.74 -8.44
C ASN A 226 18.87 26.22 -8.56
N ALA A 227 19.85 25.61 -7.88
CA ALA A 227 19.89 24.17 -7.75
C ALA A 227 18.64 23.68 -7.02
N VAL A 228 18.07 22.56 -7.45
CA VAL A 228 16.98 21.89 -6.73
C VAL A 228 17.50 20.57 -6.22
N LEU A 229 17.28 20.27 -4.95
CA LEU A 229 17.61 18.99 -4.34
C LEU A 229 16.39 18.45 -3.60
N THR A 230 16.46 17.16 -3.26
CA THR A 230 15.44 16.48 -2.49
C THR A 230 16.06 15.73 -1.34
N LEU A 231 15.36 15.65 -0.20
CA LEU A 231 15.63 14.59 0.76
C LEU A 231 15.35 13.21 0.12
N PRO A 232 15.94 12.13 0.63
CA PRO A 232 15.61 10.78 0.17
C PRO A 232 14.10 10.52 0.27
N ARG A 233 13.52 9.88 -0.75
CA ARG A 233 12.07 9.62 -0.79
C ARG A 233 11.63 8.49 0.12
N ASN A 234 12.49 7.48 0.31
CA ASN A 234 12.21 6.41 1.25
C ASN A 234 12.41 6.97 2.68
N PRO A 235 11.35 7.04 3.52
CA PRO A 235 11.46 7.57 4.87
C PRO A 235 12.51 6.84 5.72
N GLU A 236 12.72 5.54 5.51
CA GLU A 236 13.75 4.77 6.23
C GLU A 236 15.20 5.15 5.85
N SER A 237 15.39 5.91 4.77
CA SER A 237 16.72 6.25 4.25
C SER A 237 17.30 7.55 4.83
N PHE A 238 16.55 8.28 5.66
CA PHE A 238 17.03 9.49 6.32
C PHE A 238 16.43 9.66 7.73
N ASP A 239 17.06 10.49 8.55
CA ASP A 239 16.55 10.92 9.85
C ASP A 239 16.07 12.37 9.76
N ALA A 240 14.81 12.62 10.13
CA ALA A 240 14.18 13.93 9.99
C ALA A 240 14.89 15.04 10.79
N LYS A 241 15.40 14.71 11.97
CA LYS A 241 16.11 15.68 12.82
C LYS A 241 17.47 16.02 12.25
N ARG A 242 18.21 15.03 11.76
CA ARG A 242 19.47 15.25 11.06
C ARG A 242 19.27 16.09 9.79
N ALA A 243 18.20 15.84 9.05
CA ALA A 243 17.85 16.66 7.90
C ALA A 243 17.61 18.12 8.31
N ALA A 244 16.84 18.36 9.37
CA ALA A 244 16.63 19.70 9.93
C ALA A 244 17.94 20.37 10.36
N ASP A 245 18.80 19.66 11.10
CA ASP A 245 20.10 20.17 11.54
C ASP A 245 20.99 20.57 10.34
N VAL A 246 21.03 19.78 9.26
CA VAL A 246 21.81 20.10 8.05
C VAL A 246 21.24 21.34 7.33
N VAL A 247 19.92 21.46 7.25
CA VAL A 247 19.25 22.61 6.62
C VAL A 247 19.47 23.89 7.43
N ASP A 248 19.38 23.82 8.75
CA ASP A 248 19.68 24.94 9.66
C ASP A 248 21.12 25.44 9.44
N GLU A 249 22.09 24.52 9.41
CA GLU A 249 23.51 24.84 9.16
C GLU A 249 23.75 25.48 7.78
N LEU A 250 23.07 25.00 6.72
CA LEU A 250 23.14 25.62 5.40
C LEU A 250 22.60 27.07 5.42
N SER A 251 21.49 27.30 6.12
CA SER A 251 20.90 28.64 6.29
C SER A 251 21.85 29.58 7.02
N GLU A 252 22.49 29.11 8.09
CA GLU A 252 23.53 29.86 8.81
C GLU A 252 24.75 30.19 7.92
N MET A 253 25.07 29.32 6.96
CA MET A 253 26.11 29.54 5.93
C MET A 253 25.64 30.41 4.75
N GLY A 254 24.48 31.07 4.86
CA GLY A 254 23.97 32.02 3.86
C GLY A 254 23.39 31.37 2.61
N VAL A 255 22.93 30.12 2.71
CA VAL A 255 22.04 29.51 1.71
C VAL A 255 20.63 30.02 1.95
N THR A 256 19.93 30.38 0.88
CA THR A 256 18.50 30.72 0.95
C THR A 256 17.69 29.68 0.20
N PHE A 257 16.45 29.44 0.63
CA PHE A 257 15.59 28.45 0.01
C PHE A 257 14.45 29.11 -0.76
N SER A 258 13.97 28.42 -1.78
CA SER A 258 12.86 28.81 -2.65
C SER A 258 11.92 27.62 -2.88
N THR A 259 10.66 27.92 -3.19
CA THR A 259 9.68 26.89 -3.53
C THR A 259 9.94 26.29 -4.91
N VAL A 260 9.73 24.99 -5.04
CA VAL A 260 9.90 24.22 -6.27
C VAL A 260 8.53 23.96 -6.87
N ALA A 261 8.34 24.38 -8.12
CA ALA A 261 7.12 24.06 -8.87
C ALA A 261 7.31 22.76 -9.68
N PRO A 262 6.30 21.88 -9.74
CA PRO A 262 6.35 20.73 -10.63
C PRO A 262 6.34 21.16 -12.10
N THR A 263 6.96 20.37 -12.96
CA THR A 263 6.89 20.62 -14.40
C THR A 263 5.52 20.23 -14.94
N SER A 264 5.02 21.02 -15.89
CA SER A 264 3.79 20.76 -16.65
C SER A 264 4.05 20.38 -18.11
N THR A 265 5.32 20.39 -18.55
CA THR A 265 5.72 20.01 -19.91
C THR A 265 6.18 18.55 -19.92
N LEU A 266 5.23 17.63 -20.05
CA LEU A 266 5.49 16.17 -19.99
C LEU A 266 5.58 15.52 -21.38
N ASP A 267 5.10 16.18 -22.43
CA ASP A 267 4.88 15.61 -23.77
C ASP A 267 6.13 15.66 -24.70
N ASN A 268 7.04 16.60 -24.44
CA ASN A 268 8.17 16.93 -25.33
C ASN A 268 9.57 16.78 -24.70
N VAL A 269 9.65 16.18 -23.50
CA VAL A 269 10.91 15.93 -22.79
C VAL A 269 11.34 14.48 -23.00
N THR A 270 12.61 14.27 -23.37
CA THR A 270 13.18 12.94 -23.60
C THR A 270 14.13 12.55 -22.48
N LEU A 271 13.90 11.39 -21.88
CA LEU A 271 14.77 10.86 -20.81
C LEU A 271 15.92 10.02 -21.37
N SER A 272 16.92 9.80 -20.52
CA SER A 272 17.88 8.71 -20.72
C SER A 272 17.26 7.38 -20.32
N ASP A 273 17.67 6.28 -20.96
CA ASP A 273 17.28 4.95 -20.49
C ASP A 273 18.09 4.61 -19.23
N VAL A 274 17.41 4.36 -18.11
CA VAL A 274 18.03 4.04 -16.81
C VAL A 274 17.42 2.75 -16.26
N GLY A 275 18.27 1.91 -15.70
CA GLY A 275 17.88 0.71 -14.96
C GLY A 275 17.10 -0.34 -15.74
N ALA A 276 16.90 -1.47 -15.07
CA ALA A 276 16.01 -2.53 -15.52
C ALA A 276 14.91 -2.72 -14.47
N VAL A 277 13.71 -3.03 -14.93
CA VAL A 277 12.62 -3.47 -14.05
C VAL A 277 13.05 -4.78 -13.37
N PRO A 278 12.99 -4.88 -12.03
CA PRO A 278 13.22 -6.14 -11.34
C PRO A 278 12.17 -7.19 -11.77
N PRO A 279 12.57 -8.44 -12.06
CA PRO A 279 11.61 -9.49 -12.48
C PRO A 279 10.45 -9.69 -11.49
N LEU A 280 10.73 -9.56 -10.18
CA LEU A 280 9.71 -9.69 -9.13
C LEU A 280 8.61 -8.61 -9.21
N LEU A 281 8.89 -7.42 -9.75
CA LEU A 281 7.83 -6.43 -9.98
C LEU A 281 6.89 -6.89 -11.11
N ALA A 282 7.45 -7.46 -12.18
CA ALA A 282 6.64 -8.00 -13.27
C ALA A 282 5.81 -9.20 -12.81
N GLU A 283 6.37 -10.07 -11.96
CA GLU A 283 5.63 -11.17 -11.32
C GLU A 283 4.50 -10.66 -10.41
N ALA A 284 4.74 -9.59 -9.63
CA ALA A 284 3.71 -8.96 -8.82
C ALA A 284 2.56 -8.39 -9.68
N LEU A 285 2.87 -7.74 -10.79
CA LEU A 285 1.85 -7.22 -11.72
C LEU A 285 1.09 -8.32 -12.45
N GLU A 286 1.75 -9.43 -12.79
CA GLU A 286 1.08 -10.60 -13.36
C GLU A 286 0.12 -11.24 -12.35
N ALA A 287 0.49 -11.26 -11.06
CA ALA A 287 -0.41 -11.68 -10.00
C ALA A 287 -1.64 -10.75 -9.90
N VAL A 288 -1.46 -9.43 -9.99
CA VAL A 288 -2.59 -8.47 -10.05
C VAL A 288 -3.48 -8.71 -11.27
N ASN A 289 -2.90 -8.96 -12.44
CA ASN A 289 -3.68 -9.25 -13.66
C ASN A 289 -4.48 -10.55 -13.50
N SER A 290 -3.88 -11.58 -12.90
CA SER A 290 -4.57 -12.84 -12.60
C SER A 290 -5.71 -12.63 -11.59
N ASP A 291 -5.47 -11.81 -10.57
CA ASP A 291 -6.49 -11.40 -9.59
C ASP A 291 -7.66 -10.67 -10.27
N GLU A 292 -7.39 -9.81 -11.25
CA GLU A 292 -8.43 -9.09 -12.00
C GLU A 292 -9.36 -10.03 -12.78
N GLU A 293 -8.85 -11.11 -13.36
CA GLU A 293 -9.68 -12.10 -14.05
C GLU A 293 -10.71 -12.74 -13.11
N LEU A 294 -10.29 -13.08 -11.89
CA LEU A 294 -11.16 -13.62 -10.85
C LEU A 294 -12.18 -12.57 -10.38
N VAL A 295 -11.75 -11.32 -10.18
CA VAL A 295 -12.62 -10.21 -9.77
C VAL A 295 -13.66 -9.87 -10.83
N ALA A 296 -13.30 -9.95 -12.11
CA ALA A 296 -14.21 -9.70 -13.23
C ALA A 296 -15.40 -10.67 -13.26
N ALA A 297 -15.30 -11.83 -12.60
CA ALA A 297 -16.38 -12.80 -12.50
C ALA A 297 -17.43 -12.46 -11.42
N ILE A 298 -17.16 -11.48 -10.54
CA ILE A 298 -18.00 -11.19 -9.37
C ILE A 298 -18.46 -9.74 -9.25
N THR A 299 -17.78 -8.80 -9.93
CA THR A 299 -18.17 -7.39 -9.94
C THR A 299 -17.85 -6.70 -11.27
N ALA A 300 -18.62 -5.67 -11.60
CA ALA A 300 -18.32 -4.76 -12.70
C ALA A 300 -17.28 -3.69 -12.28
N ASP A 301 -17.26 -3.31 -11.01
CA ASP A 301 -16.43 -2.25 -10.45
C ASP A 301 -15.10 -2.85 -9.92
N ARG A 302 -14.29 -3.36 -10.85
CA ARG A 302 -13.11 -4.18 -10.54
C ARG A 302 -12.07 -3.44 -9.72
N ASP A 303 -11.78 -2.20 -10.07
CA ASP A 303 -10.74 -1.42 -9.41
C ASP A 303 -11.12 -1.07 -7.96
N GLU A 304 -12.42 -0.93 -7.66
CA GLU A 304 -12.90 -0.71 -6.30
C GLU A 304 -12.68 -1.96 -5.42
N LEU A 305 -12.92 -3.15 -5.97
CA LEU A 305 -12.65 -4.40 -5.26
C LEU A 305 -11.15 -4.72 -5.17
N LEU A 306 -10.38 -4.37 -6.20
CA LEU A 306 -8.91 -4.51 -6.25
C LEU A 306 -8.17 -3.38 -5.55
N ALA A 307 -8.85 -2.36 -5.00
CA ALA A 307 -8.22 -1.12 -4.58
C ALA A 307 -7.03 -1.34 -3.64
N ASN A 308 -7.19 -2.21 -2.64
CA ASN A 308 -6.13 -2.59 -1.70
C ASN A 308 -4.99 -3.34 -2.39
N ARG A 309 -5.29 -4.22 -3.33
CA ARG A 309 -4.29 -4.96 -4.11
C ARG A 309 -3.47 -4.03 -5.01
N LEU A 310 -4.12 -3.04 -5.63
CA LEU A 310 -3.48 -2.01 -6.45
C LEU A 310 -2.62 -1.05 -5.63
N ARG A 311 -3.11 -0.60 -4.47
CA ARG A 311 -2.34 0.19 -3.51
C ARG A 311 -1.07 -0.54 -3.06
N GLY A 312 -1.16 -1.84 -2.81
CA GLY A 312 -0.01 -2.67 -2.45
C GLY A 312 1.07 -2.69 -3.54
N VAL A 313 0.71 -2.93 -4.80
CA VAL A 313 1.71 -2.92 -5.89
C VAL A 313 2.25 -1.51 -6.17
N MET A 314 1.45 -0.47 -5.97
CA MET A 314 1.91 0.92 -6.03
C MET A 314 3.00 1.20 -4.99
N VAL A 315 2.75 0.89 -3.71
CA VAL A 315 3.75 1.04 -2.63
C VAL A 315 5.00 0.19 -2.92
N LEU A 316 4.82 -1.06 -3.39
CA LEU A 316 5.92 -1.95 -3.75
C LEU A 316 6.83 -1.34 -4.83
N SER A 317 6.25 -0.62 -5.79
CA SER A 317 6.99 -0.03 -6.91
C SER A 317 7.85 1.18 -6.54
N ARG A 318 7.59 1.83 -5.39
CA ARG A 318 8.26 3.08 -4.98
C ARG A 318 9.77 2.94 -4.91
N ASP A 319 10.25 1.90 -4.21
CA ASP A 319 11.65 1.73 -3.83
C ASP A 319 12.22 0.40 -4.32
N LEU A 320 12.34 0.24 -5.63
CA LEU A 320 12.82 -1.00 -6.27
C LEU A 320 14.25 -1.39 -5.88
N SER A 321 15.05 -0.39 -5.48
CA SER A 321 16.44 -0.56 -5.07
C SER A 321 16.58 -0.85 -3.57
N ALA A 322 15.49 -0.81 -2.79
CA ALA A 322 15.55 -1.01 -1.35
C ALA A 322 15.89 -2.46 -0.98
N PRO A 323 16.67 -2.71 0.10
CA PRO A 323 17.03 -4.06 0.52
C PRO A 323 15.84 -5.00 0.80
N ARG A 324 14.69 -4.44 1.17
CA ARG A 324 13.45 -5.19 1.48
C ARG A 324 12.55 -5.47 0.27
N PHE A 325 12.87 -4.93 -0.91
CA PHE A 325 12.02 -5.07 -2.10
C PHE A 325 11.73 -6.53 -2.45
N ASP A 326 12.77 -7.37 -2.55
CA ASP A 326 12.60 -8.78 -2.94
C ASP A 326 11.67 -9.55 -1.99
N THR A 327 11.84 -9.35 -0.68
CA THR A 327 10.99 -9.97 0.35
C THR A 327 9.55 -9.46 0.25
N ALA A 328 9.35 -8.16 0.11
CA ALA A 328 8.01 -7.56 0.00
C ALA A 328 7.29 -8.04 -1.27
N ALA A 329 7.99 -8.11 -2.40
CA ALA A 329 7.43 -8.60 -3.66
C ALA A 329 7.06 -10.09 -3.58
N GLN A 330 7.90 -10.92 -2.97
CA GLN A 330 7.60 -12.34 -2.76
C GLN A 330 6.38 -12.55 -1.86
N LEU A 331 6.26 -11.77 -0.78
CA LEU A 331 5.08 -11.81 0.09
C LEU A 331 3.82 -11.37 -0.65
N PHE A 332 3.91 -10.30 -1.44
CA PHE A 332 2.79 -9.81 -2.25
C PHE A 332 2.32 -10.88 -3.26
N VAL A 333 3.25 -11.50 -4.00
CA VAL A 333 2.94 -12.58 -4.97
C VAL A 333 2.39 -13.82 -4.26
N ALA A 334 2.90 -14.16 -3.08
CA ALA A 334 2.46 -15.33 -2.33
C ALA A 334 1.07 -15.15 -1.67
N ASP A 335 0.61 -13.91 -1.49
CA ASP A 335 -0.70 -13.64 -0.91
C ASP A 335 -1.84 -13.93 -1.91
N THR A 336 -2.23 -15.20 -1.93
CA THR A 336 -3.40 -15.72 -2.66
C THR A 336 -4.69 -15.63 -1.84
N SER A 337 -4.59 -15.12 -0.61
CA SER A 337 -5.71 -15.08 0.35
C SER A 337 -6.33 -13.69 0.50
N TRP A 338 -5.77 -12.67 -0.16
CA TRP A 338 -6.19 -11.28 -0.07
C TRP A 338 -7.71 -11.11 -0.21
N LEU A 339 -8.34 -11.82 -1.15
CA LEU A 339 -9.79 -11.69 -1.40
C LEU A 339 -10.65 -12.12 -0.22
N SER A 340 -10.16 -13.03 0.62
CA SER A 340 -10.87 -13.45 1.84
C SER A 340 -10.95 -12.35 2.90
N SER A 341 -10.07 -11.35 2.84
CA SER A 341 -10.13 -10.16 3.70
C SER A 341 -11.19 -9.15 3.22
N VAL A 342 -11.56 -9.22 1.94
CA VAL A 342 -12.49 -8.30 1.28
C VAL A 342 -13.89 -8.89 1.22
N VAL A 343 -14.03 -10.12 0.72
CA VAL A 343 -15.30 -10.85 0.61
C VAL A 343 -15.19 -12.13 1.42
N SER A 344 -16.06 -12.27 2.43
CA SER A 344 -15.99 -13.37 3.38
C SER A 344 -17.36 -13.96 3.69
N ILE A 345 -17.36 -15.22 4.14
CA ILE A 345 -18.54 -15.91 4.65
C ILE A 345 -18.31 -16.29 6.11
N SER A 346 -19.35 -16.19 6.94
CA SER A 346 -19.30 -16.53 8.36
C SER A 346 -20.67 -16.99 8.86
N LEU A 347 -20.74 -17.46 10.11
CA LEU A 347 -22.03 -17.65 10.78
C LEU A 347 -22.58 -16.30 11.22
N ALA A 348 -23.89 -16.08 11.04
CA ALA A 348 -24.54 -14.87 11.54
C ALA A 348 -24.57 -14.79 13.09
N SER A 349 -24.35 -15.91 13.80
CA SER A 349 -24.23 -16.01 15.27
C SER A 349 -23.75 -17.40 15.72
N GLU A 350 -23.19 -17.55 16.92
CA GLU A 350 -23.00 -18.86 17.57
C GLU A 350 -24.37 -19.54 17.78
N TYR A 351 -24.73 -20.53 16.96
CA TYR A 351 -26.01 -21.23 17.06
C TYR A 351 -25.83 -22.71 17.45
N THR A 352 -26.59 -23.16 18.45
CA THR A 352 -26.77 -24.59 18.76
C THR A 352 -28.08 -25.05 18.12
N VAL A 353 -28.00 -25.84 17.05
CA VAL A 353 -29.18 -26.34 16.32
C VAL A 353 -29.98 -27.32 17.18
N LEU A 354 -31.24 -26.99 17.45
CA LEU A 354 -32.24 -27.84 18.10
C LEU A 354 -33.50 -27.91 17.21
N SER A 355 -33.45 -28.59 16.05
CA SER A 355 -34.66 -29.06 15.31
C SER A 355 -34.34 -29.90 14.06
N ASN A 356 -35.38 -30.58 13.55
CA ASN A 356 -35.42 -31.63 12.50
C ASN A 356 -35.33 -31.13 11.04
N ALA A 357 -35.59 -29.83 10.83
CA ALA A 357 -35.34 -29.05 9.63
C ALA A 357 -34.86 -27.71 10.17
N ALA A 358 -33.60 -27.39 9.91
CA ALA A 358 -32.97 -26.21 10.45
C ALA A 358 -32.49 -25.35 9.28
N ASP A 359 -32.88 -24.09 9.28
CA ASP A 359 -32.30 -23.10 8.40
C ASP A 359 -30.97 -22.67 9.02
N VAL A 360 -29.86 -23.01 8.36
CA VAL A 360 -28.52 -22.61 8.83
C VAL A 360 -28.27 -21.18 8.39
N PRO A 361 -28.18 -20.20 9.31
CA PRO A 361 -27.99 -18.81 8.94
C PRO A 361 -26.52 -18.54 8.64
N LEU A 362 -26.23 -18.16 7.39
CA LEU A 362 -24.90 -17.71 6.96
C LEU A 362 -24.92 -16.21 6.74
N SER A 363 -23.85 -15.53 7.12
CA SER A 363 -23.61 -14.13 6.81
C SER A 363 -22.53 -14.06 5.75
N VAL A 364 -22.78 -13.33 4.67
CA VAL A 364 -21.78 -13.03 3.64
C VAL A 364 -21.48 -11.54 3.72
N SER A 365 -20.21 -11.18 3.84
CA SER A 365 -19.75 -9.80 4.03
C SER A 365 -18.96 -9.33 2.82
N ASN A 366 -19.14 -8.07 2.47
CA ASN A 366 -18.38 -7.33 1.47
C ASN A 366 -17.82 -6.07 2.12
N ASN A 367 -16.50 -6.03 2.28
CA ASN A 367 -15.78 -4.89 2.87
C ASN A 367 -15.20 -3.95 1.80
N SER A 368 -15.50 -4.18 0.51
CA SER A 368 -15.08 -3.28 -0.58
C SER A 368 -16.12 -2.19 -0.84
N ASP A 369 -15.74 -1.21 -1.67
CA ASP A 369 -16.63 -0.18 -2.20
C ASP A 369 -17.42 -0.64 -3.43
N ALA A 370 -17.14 -1.84 -3.95
CA ALA A 370 -17.79 -2.42 -5.12
C ALA A 370 -19.09 -3.16 -4.76
N LEU A 371 -20.06 -3.18 -5.67
CA LEU A 371 -21.18 -4.12 -5.61
C LEU A 371 -20.69 -5.52 -6.00
N VAL A 372 -20.92 -6.52 -5.14
CA VAL A 372 -20.38 -7.89 -5.34
C VAL A 372 -21.49 -8.90 -5.51
N THR A 373 -21.39 -9.77 -6.52
CA THR A 373 -22.29 -10.91 -6.71
C THR A 373 -21.51 -12.23 -6.69
N VAL A 374 -21.92 -13.13 -5.80
CA VAL A 374 -21.27 -14.44 -5.59
C VAL A 374 -22.29 -15.55 -5.44
N LEU A 375 -21.85 -16.79 -5.64
CA LEU A 375 -22.62 -17.99 -5.32
C LEU A 375 -22.11 -18.58 -4.00
N VAL A 376 -23.00 -18.74 -3.03
CA VAL A 376 -22.73 -19.49 -1.81
C VAL A 376 -23.00 -20.96 -2.06
N LYS A 377 -21.96 -21.79 -1.97
CA LYS A 377 -22.04 -23.23 -2.12
C LYS A 377 -21.92 -23.90 -0.76
N VAL A 378 -22.90 -24.74 -0.39
CA VAL A 378 -22.90 -25.46 0.88
C VAL A 378 -23.00 -26.96 0.63
N ARG A 379 -22.11 -27.72 1.27
CA ARG A 379 -22.07 -29.18 1.20
C ARG A 379 -21.97 -29.80 2.58
N ALA A 380 -22.62 -30.94 2.78
CA ALA A 380 -22.41 -31.75 3.98
C ALA A 380 -21.19 -32.66 3.82
N THR A 381 -20.48 -32.89 4.92
CA THR A 381 -19.35 -33.85 4.99
C THR A 381 -19.79 -35.31 5.19
N SER A 382 -21.08 -35.54 5.41
CA SER A 382 -21.65 -36.87 5.61
C SER A 382 -23.05 -36.98 5.02
N ALA A 383 -23.56 -38.21 4.90
CA ALA A 383 -24.94 -38.47 4.47
C ALA A 383 -25.99 -38.29 5.60
N ILE A 384 -25.60 -37.80 6.77
CA ILE A 384 -26.51 -37.55 7.91
C ILE A 384 -27.41 -36.35 7.64
N VAL A 385 -26.91 -35.37 6.89
CA VAL A 385 -27.60 -34.12 6.54
C VAL A 385 -27.58 -33.96 5.02
N GLN A 386 -28.73 -33.61 4.46
CA GLN A 386 -28.86 -33.21 3.07
C GLN A 386 -29.07 -31.69 3.01
N VAL A 387 -28.32 -31.01 2.15
CA VAL A 387 -28.52 -29.59 1.87
C VAL A 387 -29.53 -29.47 0.74
N ASP A 388 -30.69 -28.88 1.02
CA ASP A 388 -31.81 -28.86 0.07
C ASP A 388 -31.55 -27.86 -1.07
N THR A 389 -30.93 -26.72 -0.73
CA THR A 389 -30.48 -25.71 -1.69
C THR A 389 -28.97 -25.53 -1.57
N PRO A 390 -28.16 -26.32 -2.30
CA PRO A 390 -26.70 -26.33 -2.12
C PRO A 390 -25.98 -25.14 -2.75
N ILE A 391 -26.66 -24.35 -3.60
CA ILE A 391 -26.09 -23.17 -4.25
C ILE A 391 -27.10 -22.02 -4.18
N VAL A 392 -26.70 -20.88 -3.66
CA VAL A 392 -27.53 -19.67 -3.51
C VAL A 392 -26.77 -18.47 -4.10
N ALA A 393 -27.38 -17.74 -5.03
CA ALA A 393 -26.80 -16.49 -5.55
C ALA A 393 -27.08 -15.35 -4.56
N VAL A 394 -26.06 -14.54 -4.27
CA VAL A 394 -26.10 -13.44 -3.31
C VAL A 394 -25.43 -12.22 -3.91
N THR A 395 -26.16 -11.11 -3.94
CA THR A 395 -25.62 -9.78 -4.26
C THR A 395 -25.50 -8.99 -2.96
N ILE A 396 -24.33 -8.38 -2.74
CA ILE A 396 -23.93 -7.74 -1.49
C ILE A 396 -23.52 -6.31 -1.84
N GLU A 397 -24.21 -5.33 -1.24
CA GLU A 397 -23.91 -3.91 -1.42
C GLU A 397 -22.50 -3.55 -0.90
N PRO A 398 -21.91 -2.44 -1.36
CA PRO A 398 -20.67 -1.91 -0.82
C PRO A 398 -20.67 -1.81 0.71
N ARG A 399 -19.54 -2.14 1.34
CA ARG A 399 -19.32 -2.07 2.81
C ARG A 399 -20.49 -2.64 3.64
N SER A 400 -21.05 -3.78 3.23
CA SER A 400 -22.26 -4.34 3.83
C SER A 400 -22.19 -5.86 3.99
N ASN A 401 -23.17 -6.42 4.70
CA ASN A 401 -23.34 -7.85 4.85
C ASN A 401 -24.78 -8.28 4.58
N VAL A 402 -24.93 -9.48 3.99
CA VAL A 402 -26.22 -10.12 3.69
C VAL A 402 -26.31 -11.43 4.46
N ARG A 403 -27.44 -11.62 5.14
CA ARG A 403 -27.77 -12.89 5.78
C ARG A 403 -28.59 -13.75 4.84
N ILE A 404 -28.17 -15.01 4.69
CA ILE A 404 -28.91 -16.04 3.96
C ILE A 404 -29.23 -17.22 4.87
N GLU A 405 -30.26 -17.97 4.50
CA GLU A 405 -30.71 -19.15 5.23
C GLU A 405 -30.59 -20.36 4.30
N VAL A 406 -29.83 -21.36 4.76
CA VAL A 406 -29.58 -22.58 3.98
C VAL A 406 -30.39 -23.72 4.59
N PRO A 407 -31.48 -24.15 3.92
CA PRO A 407 -32.33 -25.21 4.44
C PRO A 407 -31.60 -26.55 4.38
N ILE A 408 -31.61 -27.26 5.51
CA ILE A 408 -31.08 -28.61 5.62
C ILE A 408 -32.13 -29.61 6.12
N SER A 409 -32.09 -30.81 5.53
CA SER A 409 -32.93 -31.95 5.89
C SER A 409 -32.11 -33.02 6.61
N THR A 410 -32.63 -33.52 7.73
CA THR A 410 -31.95 -34.56 8.53
C THR A 410 -32.34 -35.96 8.06
N VAL A 411 -31.34 -36.79 7.74
CA VAL A 411 -31.53 -38.19 7.32
C VAL A 411 -31.28 -39.16 8.48
N ALA A 412 -30.37 -38.81 9.38
CA ALA A 412 -30.02 -39.62 10.55
C ALA A 412 -29.65 -38.76 11.77
N ASN A 413 -29.60 -39.39 12.95
CA ASN A 413 -29.06 -38.75 14.16
C ASN A 413 -27.54 -38.68 14.10
N GLY A 414 -26.95 -37.55 14.47
CA GLY A 414 -25.50 -37.47 14.64
C GLY A 414 -24.93 -36.06 14.60
N ARG A 415 -23.60 -36.00 14.71
CA ARG A 415 -22.80 -34.78 14.56
C ARG A 415 -22.14 -34.83 13.19
N THR A 416 -22.22 -33.74 12.43
CA THR A 416 -21.59 -33.60 11.12
C THR A 416 -21.08 -32.17 10.93
N MET A 417 -20.35 -31.94 9.85
CA MET A 417 -19.89 -30.61 9.45
C MET A 417 -20.55 -30.23 8.13
N LEU A 418 -21.02 -29.00 8.02
CA LEU A 418 -21.28 -28.35 6.74
C LEU A 418 -20.04 -27.57 6.33
N VAL A 419 -19.75 -27.54 5.04
CA VAL A 419 -18.70 -26.72 4.47
C VAL A 419 -19.36 -25.73 3.53
N ALA A 420 -19.21 -24.44 3.82
CA ALA A 420 -19.68 -23.34 3.00
C ALA A 420 -18.49 -22.69 2.29
N SER A 421 -18.64 -22.39 1.00
CA SER A 421 -17.64 -21.66 0.22
C SER A 421 -18.32 -20.65 -0.68
N LEU A 422 -17.58 -19.59 -1.03
CA LEU A 422 -18.00 -18.63 -2.03
C LEU A 422 -17.37 -19.03 -3.36
N VAL A 423 -18.15 -18.99 -4.43
CA VAL A 423 -17.67 -19.25 -5.78
C VAL A 423 -18.25 -18.23 -6.76
N SER A 424 -17.55 -17.96 -7.85
CA SER A 424 -18.06 -17.14 -8.95
C SER A 424 -19.13 -17.90 -9.74
N GLU A 425 -19.81 -17.22 -10.67
CA GLU A 425 -20.73 -17.89 -11.60
C GLU A 425 -20.03 -18.94 -12.47
N SER A 426 -18.75 -18.73 -12.80
CA SER A 426 -17.90 -19.68 -13.53
C SER A 426 -17.41 -20.85 -12.67
N GLY A 427 -17.63 -20.81 -11.34
CA GLY A 427 -17.29 -21.88 -10.40
C GLY A 427 -15.90 -21.79 -9.78
N GLU A 428 -15.19 -20.67 -10.00
CA GLU A 428 -13.91 -20.38 -9.36
C GLU A 428 -14.11 -20.04 -7.87
N ALA A 429 -13.18 -20.48 -7.02
CA ALA A 429 -13.29 -20.25 -5.58
C ALA A 429 -12.98 -18.80 -5.20
N ILE A 430 -13.81 -18.21 -4.35
CA ILE A 430 -13.66 -16.86 -3.82
C ILE A 430 -13.29 -16.99 -2.35
N GLY A 431 -12.02 -16.77 -2.02
CA GLY A 431 -11.52 -16.88 -0.66
C GLY A 431 -11.57 -18.30 -0.08
N GLY A 432 -11.70 -18.40 1.25
CA GLY A 432 -11.60 -19.67 1.98
C GLY A 432 -12.94 -20.38 2.23
N GLU A 433 -12.89 -21.70 2.43
CA GLU A 433 -14.04 -22.49 2.90
C GLU A 433 -14.24 -22.33 4.42
N VAL A 434 -15.49 -22.23 4.87
CA VAL A 434 -15.87 -22.20 6.28
C VAL A 434 -16.54 -23.50 6.68
N THR A 435 -16.06 -24.10 7.77
CA THR A 435 -16.59 -25.37 8.30
C THR A 435 -17.47 -25.12 9.52
N LEU A 436 -18.68 -25.66 9.50
CA LEU A 436 -19.75 -25.40 10.45
C LEU A 436 -20.17 -26.69 11.14
N PRO A 437 -19.95 -26.85 12.45
CA PRO A 437 -20.40 -28.02 13.19
C PRO A 437 -21.93 -27.99 13.36
N VAL A 438 -22.60 -29.04 12.90
CA VAL A 438 -24.05 -29.21 13.03
C VAL A 438 -24.33 -30.51 13.76
N THR A 439 -25.19 -30.45 14.79
CA THR A 439 -25.70 -31.62 15.49
C THR A 439 -27.17 -31.75 15.17
N VAL A 440 -27.59 -32.91 14.68
CA VAL A 440 -28.97 -33.15 14.24
C VAL A 440 -29.59 -34.34 14.95
N GLN A 441 -30.88 -34.22 15.23
CA GLN A 441 -31.72 -35.28 15.78
C GLN A 441 -32.91 -35.48 14.85
N ALA A 442 -32.97 -36.63 14.19
CA ALA A 442 -34.11 -37.18 13.50
C ALA A 442 -35.22 -37.55 14.50
N GLU A 443 -36.37 -36.89 14.38
CA GLU A 443 -37.58 -37.21 15.14
C GLU A 443 -38.31 -38.39 14.48
N TRP A 444 -38.44 -39.50 15.21
CA TRP A 444 -39.17 -40.70 14.76
C TRP A 444 -40.65 -40.73 15.18
N GLU A 445 -41.14 -39.69 15.87
CA GLU A 445 -42.39 -39.76 16.64
C GLU A 445 -43.63 -39.97 15.74
N ALA A 446 -43.70 -39.31 14.59
CA ALA A 446 -44.84 -39.43 13.68
C ALA A 446 -44.91 -40.82 12.99
N VAL A 447 -43.77 -41.36 12.56
CA VAL A 447 -43.72 -42.68 11.90
C VAL A 447 -44.09 -43.78 12.90
N THR A 448 -43.59 -43.68 14.13
CA THR A 448 -43.91 -44.63 15.18
C THR A 448 -45.39 -44.57 15.56
N LEU A 449 -45.98 -43.37 15.62
CA LEU A 449 -47.42 -43.17 15.87
C LEU A 449 -48.29 -43.78 14.76
N VAL A 450 -47.93 -43.60 13.48
CA VAL A 450 -48.67 -44.16 12.35
C VAL A 450 -48.58 -45.70 12.33
N ILE A 451 -47.39 -46.25 12.54
CA ILE A 451 -47.21 -47.71 12.64
C ILE A 451 -48.00 -48.26 13.83
N PHE A 452 -47.90 -47.62 14.99
CA PHE A 452 -48.62 -48.02 16.19
C PHE A 452 -50.14 -47.93 15.98
N GLY A 453 -50.63 -46.84 15.40
CA GLY A 453 -52.03 -46.67 15.01
C GLY A 453 -52.52 -47.76 14.06
N GLY A 454 -51.73 -48.09 13.04
CA GLY A 454 -52.01 -49.19 12.11
C GLY A 454 -52.08 -50.56 12.79
N VAL A 455 -51.16 -50.84 13.71
CA VAL A 455 -51.14 -52.06 14.52
C VAL A 455 -52.39 -52.14 15.40
N VAL A 456 -52.75 -51.06 16.08
CA VAL A 456 -53.95 -50.99 16.95
C VAL A 456 -55.22 -51.25 16.15
N VAL A 457 -55.39 -50.59 14.99
CA VAL A 457 -56.54 -50.80 14.10
C VAL A 457 -56.63 -52.27 13.65
N THR A 458 -55.49 -52.89 13.32
CA THR A 458 -55.42 -54.29 12.89
C THR A 458 -55.84 -55.24 14.01
N ILE A 459 -55.34 -55.04 15.24
CA ILE A 459 -55.70 -55.85 16.41
C ILE A 459 -57.19 -55.71 16.73
N LEU A 460 -57.73 -54.49 16.70
CA LEU A 460 -59.16 -54.24 16.93
C LEU A 460 -60.03 -54.94 15.88
N ALA A 461 -59.63 -54.90 14.60
CA ALA A 461 -60.34 -55.59 13.52
C ALA A 461 -60.34 -57.13 13.71
N ILE A 462 -59.20 -57.71 14.13
CA ILE A 462 -59.09 -59.14 14.43
C ILE A 462 -59.96 -59.51 15.65
N GLY A 463 -59.91 -58.71 16.72
CA GLY A 463 -60.72 -58.91 17.92
C GLY A 463 -62.22 -58.84 17.66
N ALA A 464 -62.67 -57.84 16.88
CA ALA A 464 -64.06 -57.72 16.46
C ALA A 464 -64.51 -58.94 15.65
N ARG A 465 -63.70 -59.38 14.67
CA ARG A 465 -63.99 -60.56 13.85
C ARG A 465 -64.08 -61.84 14.70
N ARG A 466 -63.22 -62.01 15.71
CA ARG A 466 -63.23 -63.18 16.61
C ARG A 466 -64.47 -63.19 17.50
N THR A 467 -64.90 -62.03 18.01
CA THR A 467 -66.11 -61.90 18.84
C THR A 467 -67.39 -62.22 18.05
N VAL A 468 -67.49 -61.74 16.82
CA VAL A 468 -68.64 -62.05 15.93
C VAL A 468 -68.68 -63.53 15.57
N ARG A 469 -67.52 -64.17 15.31
CA ARG A 469 -67.45 -65.62 15.05
C ARG A 469 -67.87 -66.45 16.27
N ARG A 470 -67.55 -66.04 17.49
CA ARG A 470 -67.98 -66.75 18.72
C ARG A 470 -69.48 -66.65 18.97
N ARG A 471 -70.11 -65.51 18.65
CA ARG A 471 -71.57 -65.34 18.78
C ARG A 471 -72.38 -66.18 17.79
N ARG A 472 -71.81 -66.52 16.61
CA ARG A 472 -72.44 -67.42 15.63
C ARG A 472 -72.27 -68.91 15.94
N ALA A 473 -71.48 -69.28 16.94
CA ALA A 473 -71.29 -70.67 17.38
C ALA A 473 -72.17 -71.05 18.60
N VAL A 474 -72.97 -70.11 19.13
CA VAL A 474 -73.87 -70.30 20.28
C VAL A 474 -75.33 -69.91 19.91
N SER A 475 -75.65 -69.90 18.62
CA SER A 475 -77.01 -69.71 18.09
C SER A 475 -77.39 -70.87 17.20
#